data_AF-A0A3B0UND6-F1
#
_entry.id   AF-A0A3B0UND6-F1
#
_cell.length_a   1.000
_cell.length_b   1.000
_cell.length_c   1.000
_cell.angle_alpha   90.00
_cell.angle_beta   90.00
_cell.angle_gamma   90.00
#
_symmetry.space_group_name_H-M   'P 1'
#
loop_
_entity.id
_entity.type
_entity.pdbx_description
1 polymer ?
#
loop_
_entity_poly.entity_id
_entity_poly.type
_entity_poly.pdbx_seq_one_letter_code
_entity_poly.pdbx_strand_id
1 'polypeptide(L)'
;MVARDPTIPPKSDSPELAASEASDKKAEELTGTEASLIDHLTELRTRLIFSMVAIAVLFVISFIFADRIFDFLLQPFKDATGGVEDVRLIYTAPQEFFFTKLSLSLFSAIFMAFPVFASQIYAFVAPGLYKNERGAFLPYLIATPIFFVIGAAVMFYGVMPLALRFFLSMEGGGDGSVTIEML
;
A
#
# COMPACT_ATOMS: atom_id res chain seq x y z
N MET A 1 -64.64 -49.41 32.58
CA MET A 1 -64.34 -47.98 32.36
C MET A 1 -63.58 -47.50 33.60
N VAL A 2 -62.25 -47.62 33.59
CA VAL A 2 -61.37 -47.09 34.66
C VAL A 2 -60.20 -46.42 33.93
N ALA A 3 -59.97 -45.15 34.28
CA ALA A 3 -59.15 -44.20 33.56
C ALA A 3 -57.66 -44.58 33.54
N ARG A 4 -57.01 -44.38 32.38
CA ARG A 4 -55.54 -44.26 32.30
C ARG A 4 -55.18 -42.85 32.78
N ASP A 5 -54.42 -42.77 33.87
CA ASP A 5 -53.75 -41.56 34.32
C ASP A 5 -52.68 -41.15 33.28
N PRO A 6 -52.76 -39.94 32.69
CA PRO A 6 -51.87 -39.52 31.61
C PRO A 6 -50.70 -38.62 32.06
N THR A 7 -50.27 -38.62 33.33
CA THR A 7 -49.32 -37.60 33.81
C THR A 7 -47.99 -38.07 34.41
N ILE A 8 -47.38 -39.13 33.84
CA ILE A 8 -45.96 -39.43 34.09
C ILE A 8 -45.15 -39.08 32.83
N PRO A 9 -44.38 -37.98 32.80
CA PRO A 9 -43.42 -37.77 31.73
C PRO A 9 -42.33 -38.85 31.80
N PRO A 10 -41.96 -39.51 30.69
CA PRO A 10 -40.87 -40.47 30.68
C PRO A 10 -39.55 -39.73 31.00
N LYS A 11 -38.76 -40.35 31.86
CA LYS A 11 -37.46 -39.91 32.38
C LYS A 11 -36.55 -39.41 31.24
N SER A 12 -36.38 -38.10 31.13
CA SER A 12 -35.53 -37.43 30.14
C SER A 12 -34.06 -37.41 30.59
N ASP A 13 -33.47 -38.58 30.77
CA ASP A 13 -32.02 -38.74 31.01
C ASP A 13 -31.42 -39.42 29.77
N SER A 14 -31.33 -38.70 28.64
CA SER A 14 -30.80 -39.27 27.40
C SER A 14 -29.57 -38.46 26.92
N PRO A 15 -28.36 -39.02 27.05
CA PRO A 15 -27.12 -38.47 26.46
C PRO A 15 -27.24 -38.14 24.96
N GLU A 16 -28.22 -38.74 24.29
CA GLU A 16 -28.57 -38.59 22.88
C GLU A 16 -29.11 -37.19 22.52
N LEU A 17 -29.90 -36.56 23.39
CA LEU A 17 -30.41 -35.19 23.19
C LEU A 17 -29.28 -34.16 23.29
N ALA A 18 -28.39 -34.32 24.28
CA ALA A 18 -27.21 -33.47 24.43
C ALA A 18 -26.20 -33.64 23.28
N ALA A 19 -26.08 -34.84 22.71
CA ALA A 19 -25.23 -35.11 21.56
C ALA A 19 -25.78 -34.51 20.24
N SER A 20 -27.10 -34.48 20.09
CA SER A 20 -27.79 -33.83 18.95
C SER A 20 -27.62 -32.32 19.01
N GLU A 21 -27.86 -31.69 20.17
CA GLU A 21 -27.70 -30.24 20.36
C GLU A 21 -26.23 -29.80 20.20
N ALA A 22 -25.26 -30.63 20.59
CA ALA A 22 -23.85 -30.36 20.38
C ALA A 22 -23.43 -30.48 18.90
N SER A 23 -24.05 -31.39 18.13
CA SER A 23 -23.82 -31.48 16.68
C SER A 23 -24.43 -30.32 15.92
N ASP A 24 -25.64 -29.89 16.27
CA ASP A 24 -26.32 -28.74 15.65
C ASP A 24 -25.54 -27.44 15.92
N LYS A 25 -25.14 -27.20 17.18
CA LYS A 25 -24.31 -26.03 17.52
C LYS A 25 -22.98 -26.02 16.79
N LYS A 26 -22.35 -27.18 16.61
CA LYS A 26 -21.09 -27.30 15.88
C LYS A 26 -21.28 -27.08 14.38
N ALA A 27 -22.38 -27.57 13.79
CA ALA A 27 -22.71 -27.31 12.38
C ALA A 27 -23.03 -25.83 12.13
N GLU A 28 -23.71 -25.17 13.08
CA GLU A 28 -24.05 -23.74 13.04
C GLU A 28 -22.81 -22.83 13.23
N GLU A 29 -21.86 -23.20 14.10
CA GLU A 29 -20.56 -22.52 14.23
C GLU A 29 -19.69 -22.65 12.96
N LEU A 30 -19.68 -23.82 12.33
CA LEU A 30 -18.92 -24.06 11.10
C LEU A 30 -19.50 -23.27 9.91
N THR A 31 -20.83 -23.29 9.74
CA THR A 31 -21.50 -22.53 8.67
C THR A 31 -21.39 -21.02 8.89
N GLY A 32 -21.45 -20.53 10.13
CA GLY A 32 -21.22 -19.11 10.45
C GLY A 32 -19.79 -18.64 10.16
N THR A 33 -18.80 -19.52 10.36
CA THR A 33 -17.38 -19.22 10.07
C THR A 33 -17.10 -19.22 8.56
N GLU A 34 -17.63 -20.19 7.81
CA GLU A 34 -17.46 -20.26 6.36
C GLU A 34 -18.09 -19.06 5.63
N ALA A 35 -19.29 -18.64 6.04
CA ALA A 35 -19.94 -17.45 5.51
C ALA A 35 -19.09 -16.18 5.74
N SER A 36 -18.52 -16.03 6.94
CA SER A 36 -17.65 -14.89 7.29
C SER A 36 -16.35 -14.86 6.48
N LEU A 37 -15.73 -16.02 6.19
CA LEU A 37 -14.52 -16.10 5.38
C LEU A 37 -14.77 -15.77 3.90
N ILE A 38 -15.90 -16.24 3.35
CA ILE A 38 -16.29 -15.94 1.96
C ILE A 38 -16.57 -14.44 1.80
N ASP A 39 -17.24 -13.83 2.78
CA ASP A 39 -17.52 -12.38 2.77
C ASP A 39 -16.23 -11.56 2.84
N HIS A 40 -15.29 -11.95 3.71
CA HIS A 40 -13.99 -11.27 3.82
C HIS A 40 -13.17 -11.36 2.52
N LEU A 41 -13.09 -12.53 1.88
CA LEU A 41 -12.39 -12.69 0.60
C LEU A 41 -13.04 -11.89 -0.54
N THR A 42 -14.37 -11.77 -0.53
CA THR A 42 -15.12 -10.99 -1.51
C THR A 42 -14.85 -9.49 -1.36
N GLU A 43 -14.66 -9.04 -0.12
CA GLU A 43 -14.23 -7.68 0.19
C GLU A 43 -12.82 -7.38 -0.34
N LEU A 44 -11.86 -8.30 -0.14
CA LEU A 44 -10.50 -8.16 -0.66
C LEU A 44 -10.48 -8.03 -2.18
N ARG A 45 -11.22 -8.89 -2.90
CA ARG A 45 -11.29 -8.85 -4.36
C ARG A 45 -11.77 -7.49 -4.86
N THR A 46 -12.83 -6.97 -4.26
CA THR A 46 -13.44 -5.70 -4.66
C THR A 46 -12.48 -4.53 -4.42
N ARG A 47 -11.80 -4.52 -3.27
CA ARG A 47 -10.78 -3.51 -2.93
C ARG A 47 -9.55 -3.58 -3.84
N LEU A 48 -9.13 -4.78 -4.23
CA LEU A 48 -8.01 -5.00 -5.15
C LEU A 48 -8.32 -4.47 -6.55
N ILE A 49 -9.52 -4.74 -7.08
CA ILE A 49 -9.97 -4.20 -8.37
C ILE A 49 -9.99 -2.67 -8.32
N PHE A 50 -10.55 -2.09 -7.25
CA PHE A 50 -10.59 -0.63 -7.08
C PHE A 50 -9.19 -0.01 -7.05
N SER A 51 -8.25 -0.65 -6.35
CA SER A 51 -6.86 -0.21 -6.26
C SER A 51 -6.17 -0.28 -7.63
N MET A 52 -6.43 -1.34 -8.40
CA MET A 52 -5.85 -1.51 -9.72
C MET A 52 -6.40 -0.48 -10.72
N VAL A 53 -7.69 -0.16 -10.65
CA VAL A 53 -8.29 0.93 -11.44
C VAL A 53 -7.72 2.28 -11.03
N ALA A 54 -7.54 2.56 -9.74
CA ALA A 54 -6.94 3.81 -9.26
C ALA A 54 -5.50 3.97 -9.78
N ILE A 55 -4.68 2.91 -9.73
CA ILE A 55 -3.32 2.92 -10.29
C ILE A 55 -3.37 3.15 -11.80
N ALA A 56 -4.27 2.50 -12.53
CA ALA A 56 -4.39 2.68 -13.98
C ALA A 56 -4.76 4.12 -14.35
N VAL A 57 -5.69 4.74 -13.63
CA VAL A 57 -6.07 6.15 -13.84
C VAL A 57 -4.91 7.08 -13.53
N LEU A 58 -4.25 6.90 -12.38
CA LEU A 58 -3.09 7.69 -11.99
C LEU A 58 -1.92 7.49 -12.96
N PHE A 59 -1.76 6.30 -13.52
CA PHE A 59 -0.74 6.01 -14.53
C PHE A 59 -0.94 6.81 -15.80
N VAL A 60 -2.17 6.87 -16.32
CA VAL A 60 -2.47 7.68 -17.51
C VAL A 60 -2.19 9.16 -17.23
N ILE A 61 -2.59 9.67 -16.05
CA ILE A 61 -2.31 11.04 -15.64
C ILE A 61 -0.80 11.29 -15.55
N SER A 62 -0.07 10.44 -14.81
CA SER A 62 1.39 10.55 -14.66
C SER A 62 2.14 10.40 -15.99
N PHE A 63 1.62 9.64 -16.94
CA PHE A 63 2.22 9.49 -18.27
C PHE A 63 2.08 10.78 -19.10
N ILE A 64 0.93 11.45 -19.04
CA ILE A 64 0.72 12.76 -19.68
C ILE A 64 1.65 13.83 -19.07
N PHE A 65 1.90 13.76 -17.77
CA PHE A 65 2.77 14.71 -17.05
C PHE A 65 4.20 14.20 -16.84
N ALA A 66 4.64 13.15 -17.54
CA ALA A 66 5.92 12.48 -17.29
C ALA A 66 7.12 13.43 -17.41
N ASP A 67 7.11 14.33 -18.39
CA ASP A 67 8.19 15.32 -18.58
C ASP A 67 8.32 16.25 -17.38
N ARG A 68 7.19 16.74 -16.85
CA ARG A 68 7.19 17.63 -15.67
C ARG A 68 7.65 16.92 -14.41
N ILE A 69 7.23 15.66 -14.25
CA ILE A 69 7.67 14.82 -13.12
C ILE A 69 9.18 14.59 -13.22
N PHE A 70 9.68 14.28 -14.41
CA PHE A 70 11.10 14.08 -14.66
C PHE A 70 11.92 15.34 -14.35
N ASP A 71 11.48 16.51 -14.83
CA ASP A 71 12.13 17.79 -14.54
C ASP A 71 12.17 18.12 -13.04
N PHE A 72 11.09 17.82 -12.32
CA PHE A 72 11.03 17.97 -10.87
C PHE A 72 12.03 17.05 -10.16
N LEU A 73 12.12 15.78 -10.57
CA LEU A 73 13.07 14.81 -10.02
C LEU A 73 14.53 15.21 -10.26
N LEU A 74 14.82 15.91 -11.36
CA LEU A 74 16.16 16.40 -11.68
C LEU A 74 16.57 17.65 -10.89
N GLN A 75 15.65 18.33 -10.20
CA GLN A 75 15.95 19.55 -9.45
C GLN A 75 17.08 19.37 -8.41
N PRO A 76 17.02 18.40 -7.48
CA PRO A 76 18.10 18.21 -6.50
C PRO A 76 19.45 17.85 -7.14
N PHE A 77 19.44 17.28 -8.34
CA PHE A 77 20.66 17.02 -9.11
C PHE A 77 21.25 18.30 -9.72
N LYS A 78 20.40 19.15 -10.29
CA LYS A 78 20.80 20.47 -10.82
C LYS A 78 21.37 21.36 -9.70
N ASP A 79 20.77 21.31 -8.52
CA ASP A 79 21.23 22.08 -7.35
C ASP A 79 22.56 21.56 -6.81
N ALA A 80 22.81 20.24 -6.88
CA ALA A 80 24.05 19.63 -6.40
C ALA A 80 25.25 19.82 -7.36
N THR A 81 25.00 20.03 -8.65
CA THR A 81 26.03 20.14 -9.70
C THR A 81 26.44 21.58 -10.03
N GLY A 82 25.88 22.59 -9.34
CA GLY A 82 26.31 23.99 -9.48
C GLY A 82 25.62 24.80 -10.57
N GLY A 83 24.59 24.25 -11.24
CA GLY A 83 23.77 24.98 -12.20
C GLY A 83 23.53 24.23 -13.51
N VAL A 84 22.54 24.72 -14.25
CA VAL A 84 21.88 24.06 -15.39
C VAL A 84 22.80 23.80 -16.60
N GLU A 85 23.99 24.41 -16.67
CA GLU A 85 24.83 24.36 -17.88
C GLU A 85 25.64 23.06 -18.05
N ASP A 86 25.91 22.32 -16.98
CA ASP A 86 26.78 21.12 -17.04
C ASP A 86 26.03 19.78 -17.10
N VAL A 87 24.70 19.76 -16.89
CA VAL A 87 23.92 18.52 -16.93
C VAL A 87 23.42 18.23 -18.34
N ARG A 88 24.30 17.70 -19.20
CA ARG A 88 23.90 17.14 -20.50
C ARG A 88 23.36 15.74 -20.31
N LEU A 89 22.03 15.59 -20.29
CA LEU A 89 21.41 14.27 -20.42
C LEU A 89 21.58 13.77 -21.87
N ILE A 90 22.43 12.77 -22.05
CA ILE A 90 22.62 12.09 -23.32
C ILE A 90 21.67 10.89 -23.36
N TYR A 91 20.67 10.96 -24.23
CA TYR A 91 19.84 9.80 -24.53
C TYR A 91 20.52 8.98 -25.63
N THR A 92 20.93 7.76 -25.29
CA THR A 92 21.67 6.88 -26.20
C THR A 92 20.77 6.26 -27.28
N ALA A 93 19.46 6.16 -27.04
CA ALA A 93 18.52 5.74 -28.07
C ALA A 93 17.08 6.28 -27.88
N PRO A 94 16.31 6.45 -28.98
CA PRO A 94 14.93 6.93 -28.90
C PRO A 94 14.01 5.97 -28.13
N GLN A 95 14.27 4.65 -28.15
CA GLN A 95 13.47 3.72 -27.35
C GLN A 95 13.67 3.91 -25.83
N GLU A 96 14.86 4.30 -25.39
CA GLU A 96 15.16 4.46 -23.96
C GLU A 96 14.31 5.58 -23.37
N PHE A 97 14.16 6.68 -24.08
CA PHE A 97 13.32 7.80 -23.65
C PHE A 97 11.88 7.38 -23.39
N PHE A 98 11.31 6.53 -24.26
CA PHE A 98 9.96 5.98 -24.07
C PHE A 98 9.89 5.06 -22.84
N PHE A 99 10.83 4.13 -22.68
CA PHE A 99 10.86 3.22 -21.53
C PHE A 99 11.11 3.94 -20.20
N THR A 100 11.93 5.01 -20.19
CA THR A 100 12.11 5.88 -19.02
C THR A 100 10.81 6.56 -18.66
N LYS A 101 10.09 7.16 -19.62
CA LYS A 101 8.78 7.75 -19.36
C LYS A 101 7.77 6.75 -18.83
N LEU A 102 7.71 5.56 -19.43
CA LEU A 102 6.81 4.49 -19.02
C LEU A 102 7.09 4.02 -17.58
N SER A 103 8.36 3.81 -17.26
CA SER A 103 8.78 3.38 -15.92
C SER A 103 8.52 4.48 -14.90
N LEU A 104 8.88 5.73 -15.23
CA LEU A 104 8.68 6.89 -14.38
C LEU A 104 7.20 7.12 -14.08
N SER A 105 6.33 7.05 -15.09
CA SER A 105 4.90 7.25 -14.90
C SER A 105 4.28 6.13 -14.07
N LEU A 106 4.73 4.88 -14.25
CA LEU A 106 4.29 3.74 -13.45
C LEU A 106 4.69 3.89 -11.99
N PHE A 107 5.97 4.18 -11.72
CA PHE A 107 6.44 4.43 -10.36
C PHE A 107 5.73 5.61 -9.71
N SER A 108 5.60 6.72 -10.44
CA SER A 108 4.91 7.93 -9.94
C SER A 108 3.43 7.67 -9.65
N ALA A 109 2.75 6.89 -10.49
CA ALA A 109 1.35 6.51 -10.26
C ALA A 109 1.18 5.60 -9.05
N ILE A 110 2.03 4.59 -8.89
CA ILE A 110 2.01 3.72 -7.71
C ILE A 110 2.31 4.55 -6.45
N PHE A 111 3.28 5.46 -6.53
CA PHE A 111 3.64 6.36 -5.45
C PHE A 111 2.46 7.27 -5.04
N MET A 112 1.79 7.90 -6.00
CA MET A 112 0.58 8.70 -5.73
C MET A 112 -0.61 7.85 -5.28
N ALA A 113 -0.71 6.60 -5.73
CA ALA A 113 -1.75 5.67 -5.30
C ALA A 113 -1.51 5.13 -3.88
N PHE A 114 -0.29 5.22 -3.36
CA PHE A 114 0.10 4.63 -2.08
C PHE A 114 -0.81 5.02 -0.90
N PRO A 115 -1.20 6.29 -0.69
CA PRO A 115 -2.10 6.65 0.41
C PRO A 115 -3.48 6.01 0.30
N VAL A 116 -4.01 5.93 -0.93
CA VAL A 116 -5.28 5.26 -1.22
C VAL A 116 -5.14 3.77 -0.96
N PHE A 117 -4.09 3.15 -1.50
CA PHE A 117 -3.81 1.72 -1.33
C PHE A 117 -3.65 1.34 0.14
N ALA A 118 -2.85 2.11 0.90
CA ALA A 118 -2.69 1.92 2.33
C ALA A 118 -4.04 2.01 3.04
N SER A 119 -4.85 3.05 2.75
CA SER A 119 -6.19 3.19 3.34
C SER A 119 -7.11 2.00 3.06
N GLN A 120 -7.04 1.42 1.86
CA GLN A 120 -7.82 0.24 1.48
C GLN A 120 -7.36 -1.03 2.21
N ILE A 121 -6.05 -1.22 2.37
CA ILE A 121 -5.49 -2.33 3.17
C ILE A 121 -5.96 -2.23 4.62
N TYR A 122 -5.85 -1.05 5.24
CA TYR A 122 -6.25 -0.88 6.63
C TYR A 122 -7.76 -1.10 6.81
N ALA A 123 -8.58 -0.60 5.88
CA ALA A 123 -10.02 -0.81 5.91
C ALA A 123 -10.42 -2.29 5.69
N PHE A 124 -9.60 -3.09 5.01
CA PHE A 124 -9.75 -4.55 4.94
C PHE A 124 -9.37 -5.24 6.26
N VAL A 125 -8.37 -4.73 7.00
CA VAL A 125 -7.96 -5.31 8.30
C VAL A 125 -8.95 -4.94 9.43
N ALA A 126 -9.53 -3.74 9.40
CA ALA A 126 -10.48 -3.24 10.39
C ALA A 126 -11.69 -4.14 10.73
N PRO A 127 -12.36 -4.86 9.80
CA PRO A 127 -13.44 -5.77 10.14
C PRO A 127 -13.01 -6.96 11.01
N GLY A 128 -11.72 -7.35 10.99
CA GLY A 128 -11.16 -8.40 11.83
C GLY A 128 -10.93 -8.00 13.30
N LEU A 129 -11.26 -6.76 13.69
CA LEU A 129 -10.96 -6.21 15.01
C LEU A 129 -12.24 -5.91 15.83
N TYR A 130 -12.12 -6.01 17.16
CA TYR A 130 -13.22 -5.82 18.11
C TYR A 130 -13.96 -4.50 17.86
N LYS A 131 -15.28 -4.60 17.71
CA LYS A 131 -16.22 -3.51 17.32
C LYS A 131 -16.07 -2.22 18.14
N ASN A 132 -15.50 -2.32 19.34
CA ASN A 132 -15.33 -1.22 20.30
C ASN A 132 -14.05 -0.38 20.09
N GLU A 133 -13.11 -0.81 19.24
CA GLU A 133 -11.84 -0.08 19.00
C GLU A 133 -11.75 0.55 17.60
N ARG A 134 -12.76 0.35 16.74
CA ARG A 134 -12.79 0.88 15.36
C ARG A 134 -12.56 2.39 15.27
N GLY A 135 -12.92 3.14 16.31
CA GLY A 135 -12.69 4.59 16.40
C GLY A 135 -11.22 5.00 16.55
N ALA A 136 -10.36 4.14 17.12
CA ALA A 136 -8.92 4.41 17.25
C ALA A 136 -8.18 4.36 15.91
N PHE A 137 -8.78 3.75 14.87
CA PHE A 137 -8.17 3.60 13.55
C PHE A 137 -8.40 4.79 12.61
N LEU A 138 -9.44 5.59 12.87
CA LEU A 138 -9.73 6.78 12.08
C LEU A 138 -8.60 7.83 12.10
N PRO A 139 -7.99 8.20 13.26
CA PRO A 139 -6.85 9.11 13.25
C PRO A 139 -5.62 8.50 12.52
N TYR A 140 -5.42 7.19 12.58
CA TYR A 140 -4.33 6.52 11.87
C TYR A 140 -4.48 6.59 10.35
N LEU A 141 -5.72 6.45 9.85
CA LEU A 141 -6.05 6.56 8.43
C LEU A 141 -5.73 7.95 7.87
N ILE A 142 -5.93 8.99 8.67
CA ILE A 142 -5.59 10.38 8.32
C ILE A 142 -4.09 10.64 8.51
N ALA A 143 -3.46 10.01 9.51
CA ALA A 143 -2.02 10.14 9.72
C ALA A 143 -1.22 9.54 8.56
N THR A 144 -1.65 8.44 7.97
CA THR A 144 -0.94 7.75 6.89
C THR A 144 -0.60 8.66 5.68
N PRO A 145 -1.56 9.36 5.03
CA PRO A 145 -1.23 10.28 3.94
C PRO A 145 -0.32 11.43 4.40
N ILE A 146 -0.50 11.94 5.62
CA ILE A 146 0.33 13.02 6.16
C ILE A 146 1.78 12.55 6.32
N PHE A 147 1.99 11.40 6.97
CA PHE A 147 3.31 10.80 7.15
C PHE A 147 3.94 10.38 5.82
N PHE A 148 3.15 9.95 4.84
CA PHE A 148 3.65 9.66 3.50
C PHE A 148 4.21 10.91 2.82
N VAL A 149 3.49 12.04 2.88
CA VAL A 149 3.97 13.31 2.31
C VAL A 149 5.19 13.84 3.06
N ILE A 150 5.22 13.73 4.39
CA ILE A 150 6.39 14.09 5.20
C ILE A 150 7.58 13.21 4.84
N GLY A 151 7.40 11.90 4.74
CA GLY A 151 8.44 10.95 4.35
C GLY A 151 8.96 11.23 2.94
N ALA A 152 8.06 11.52 1.99
CA ALA A 152 8.41 11.94 0.64
C ALA A 152 9.24 13.23 0.63
N ALA A 153 8.85 14.23 1.42
CA ALA A 153 9.57 15.49 1.55
C ALA A 153 10.95 15.29 2.18
N VAL A 154 11.08 14.49 3.23
CA VAL A 154 12.37 14.16 3.87
C VAL A 154 13.28 13.43 2.88
N MET A 155 12.74 12.49 2.11
CA MET A 155 13.52 11.78 1.10
C MET A 155 14.00 12.72 -0.01
N PHE A 156 13.13 13.58 -0.53
CA PHE A 156 13.44 14.47 -1.64
C PHE A 156 14.36 15.64 -1.24
N TYR A 157 14.08 16.31 -0.12
CA TYR A 157 14.82 17.51 0.30
C TYR A 157 15.98 17.21 1.27
N GLY A 158 15.99 16.06 1.93
CA GLY A 158 17.01 15.68 2.90
C GLY A 158 17.96 14.62 2.35
N VAL A 159 17.44 13.41 2.16
CA VAL A 159 18.25 12.23 1.85
C VAL A 159 18.85 12.29 0.43
N MET A 160 18.05 12.64 -0.57
CA MET A 160 18.47 12.72 -1.96
C MET A 160 19.65 13.69 -2.19
N PRO A 161 19.59 14.98 -1.77
CA PRO A 161 20.72 15.89 -1.96
C PRO A 161 21.96 15.47 -1.15
N LEU A 162 21.78 14.87 0.03
CA LEU A 162 22.90 14.32 0.80
C LEU A 162 23.60 13.19 0.05
N ALA A 163 22.83 12.24 -0.50
CA ALA A 163 23.36 11.15 -1.31
C ALA A 163 24.06 11.65 -2.57
N LEU A 164 23.45 12.62 -3.28
CA LEU A 164 24.04 13.21 -4.48
C LEU A 164 25.36 13.93 -4.19
N ARG A 165 25.43 14.75 -3.13
CA ARG A 165 26.68 15.40 -2.71
C ARG A 165 27.76 14.39 -2.34
N PHE A 166 27.38 13.31 -1.65
CA PHE A 166 28.29 12.22 -1.33
C PHE A 166 28.85 11.56 -2.59
N PHE A 167 28.00 11.19 -3.56
CA PHE A 167 28.44 10.59 -4.81
C PHE A 167 29.30 11.55 -5.66
N LEU A 168 28.90 12.81 -5.79
CA LEU A 168 29.67 13.83 -6.52
C LEU A 168 31.03 14.11 -5.87
N SER A 169 31.13 14.05 -4.54
CA SER A 169 32.42 14.19 -3.84
C SER A 169 33.38 13.04 -4.10
N MET A 170 32.86 11.87 -4.48
CA MET A 170 33.70 10.73 -4.89
C MET A 170 34.13 10.83 -6.36
N GLU A 171 33.32 11.46 -7.22
CA GLU A 171 33.63 11.70 -8.63
C GLU A 171 34.69 12.80 -8.79
N GLY A 172 34.51 13.93 -8.10
CA GLY A 172 35.52 14.98 -7.96
C GLY A 172 36.46 14.66 -6.79
N GLY A 173 37.36 13.70 -6.99
CA GLY A 173 38.24 13.20 -5.94
C GLY A 173 38.93 14.30 -5.13
N GLY A 174 38.51 14.44 -3.87
CA GLY A 174 39.25 15.13 -2.82
C GLY A 174 39.31 16.66 -2.97
N ASP A 175 38.85 17.36 -1.94
CA ASP A 175 39.23 18.75 -1.73
C ASP A 175 40.76 18.87 -1.66
N GLY A 176 41.37 19.48 -2.69
CA GLY A 176 42.78 19.89 -2.69
C GLY A 176 43.64 19.41 -3.87
N SER A 177 43.66 20.22 -4.93
CA SER A 177 44.80 20.39 -5.86
C SER A 177 45.49 19.13 -6.41
N VAL A 178 45.01 18.61 -7.55
CA VAL A 178 45.94 18.12 -8.59
C VAL A 178 45.38 18.48 -9.96
N THR A 179 45.82 19.63 -10.49
CA THR A 179 45.84 19.87 -11.93
C THR A 179 46.82 18.87 -12.53
N ILE A 180 46.33 17.74 -13.06
CA ILE A 180 47.13 16.95 -14.00
C ILE A 180 47.06 17.72 -15.33
N GLU A 181 48.00 18.63 -15.52
CA GLU A 181 48.34 19.13 -16.85
C GLU A 181 48.93 17.94 -17.62
N MET A 182 48.19 17.43 -18.61
CA MET A 182 48.69 16.41 -19.52
C MET A 182 49.54 17.12 -20.59
N LEU A 183 50.85 16.84 -20.59
CA LEU A 183 51.72 17.05 -21.75
C LEU A 183 51.34 16.12 -22.90
#